data_AF-A0A2A2GFD2-F1
#
_entry.id   AF-A0A2A2GFD2-F1
#
_cell.length_a   1.000
_cell.length_b   1.000
_cell.length_c   1.000
_cell.angle_alpha   90.00
_cell.angle_beta   90.00
_cell.angle_gamma   90.00
#
_symmetry.space_group_name_H-M   'P 1'
#
loop_
_entity.id
_entity.type
_entity.pdbx_description
1 polymer ?
#
loop_
_entity_poly.entity_id
_entity_poly.type
_entity_poly.pdbx_seq_one_letter_code
_entity_poly.pdbx_strand_id
1 'polypeptide(L)'
;MGDASPLDTTDAQKPSSPQSPSQPPSCFGSEDQWVWSLSWAEQSGISWYYIDPRKPHQNAFIESFNGSLRDELLKEEMFDTFDDAHRKLALWRYDYNAIGPHS
;
A
#
# COMPACT_ATOMS: atom_id res chain seq x y z
N MET A 1 2.34 -33.98 -44.77
CA MET A 1 1.35 -34.39 -43.76
C MET A 1 2.09 -34.65 -42.48
N GLY A 2 1.83 -33.86 -41.43
CA GLY A 2 2.21 -34.06 -40.02
C GLY A 2 3.72 -34.13 -39.72
N ASP A 3 4.28 -33.54 -38.68
CA ASP A 3 3.70 -32.88 -37.53
C ASP A 3 4.70 -31.86 -36.98
N ALA A 4 4.14 -30.76 -36.50
CA ALA A 4 4.83 -29.77 -35.70
C ALA A 4 4.93 -30.23 -34.25
N SER A 5 5.99 -29.77 -33.57
CA SER A 5 6.12 -29.49 -32.11
C SER A 5 7.28 -30.23 -31.42
N PRO A 6 7.82 -29.71 -30.30
CA PRO A 6 7.35 -28.56 -29.50
C PRO A 6 8.41 -27.46 -29.29
N LEU A 7 7.88 -26.26 -28.98
CA LEU A 7 8.62 -25.11 -28.46
C LEU A 7 9.50 -25.54 -27.27
N ASP A 8 10.76 -25.10 -27.32
CA ASP A 8 11.67 -25.13 -26.20
C ASP A 8 11.08 -24.34 -25.03
N THR A 9 11.17 -24.94 -23.85
CA THR A 9 10.54 -24.49 -22.63
C THR A 9 11.57 -23.74 -21.80
N THR A 10 11.13 -22.64 -21.18
CA THR A 10 11.79 -22.02 -20.02
C THR A 10 12.95 -21.08 -20.31
N ASP A 11 12.64 -19.79 -20.40
CA ASP A 11 13.16 -18.84 -19.41
C ASP A 11 12.12 -17.73 -19.22
N ALA A 12 11.01 -18.09 -18.55
CA ALA A 12 10.11 -17.09 -17.99
C ALA A 12 10.86 -16.48 -16.81
N GLN A 13 11.68 -15.47 -17.11
CA GLN A 13 12.28 -14.58 -16.14
C GLN A 13 11.13 -14.07 -15.26
N LYS A 14 11.01 -14.63 -14.05
CA LYS A 14 10.03 -14.20 -13.06
C LYS A 14 10.22 -12.70 -12.89
N PRO A 15 9.24 -11.84 -13.23
CA PRO A 15 9.43 -10.41 -13.02
C PRO A 15 9.66 -10.20 -11.53
N SER A 16 10.78 -9.52 -11.28
CA SER A 16 11.18 -8.95 -9.99
C SER A 16 9.98 -8.37 -9.26
N SER A 17 10.00 -8.48 -7.92
CA SER A 17 9.14 -7.84 -6.92
C SER A 17 8.21 -6.73 -7.46
N PRO A 18 6.91 -6.70 -7.09
CA PRO A 18 5.98 -5.70 -7.61
C PRO A 18 6.57 -4.31 -7.42
N GLN A 19 7.02 -3.70 -8.52
CA GLN A 19 7.52 -2.34 -8.53
C GLN A 19 6.35 -1.44 -8.17
N SER A 20 6.59 -0.46 -7.29
CA SER A 20 5.61 0.58 -6.98
C SER A 20 5.08 1.16 -8.29
N PRO A 21 3.76 1.24 -8.51
CA PRO A 21 3.24 1.54 -9.83
C PRO A 21 3.64 2.95 -10.26
N SER A 22 3.99 3.11 -11.54
CA SER A 22 3.89 4.40 -12.21
C SER A 22 2.47 4.92 -12.02
N GLN A 23 2.33 6.17 -11.57
CA GLN A 23 1.05 6.82 -11.26
C GLN A 23 -0.02 6.52 -12.32
N PRO A 24 -1.31 6.40 -11.94
CA PRO A 24 -2.38 6.29 -12.92
C PRO A 24 -2.26 7.46 -13.91
N PRO A 25 -2.53 7.24 -15.21
CA PRO A 25 -2.55 8.31 -16.22
C PRO A 25 -3.28 9.54 -15.70
N SER A 26 -2.65 10.71 -15.78
CA SER A 26 -3.11 11.96 -15.16
C SER A 26 -4.44 12.49 -15.71
N CYS A 27 -5.03 11.81 -16.70
CA CYS A 27 -6.29 12.15 -17.35
C CYS A 27 -7.49 11.36 -16.81
N PHE A 28 -7.30 10.39 -15.92
CA PHE A 28 -8.41 9.58 -15.40
C PHE A 28 -9.28 10.35 -14.41
N GLY A 29 -10.60 10.25 -14.59
CA GLY A 29 -11.57 10.73 -13.61
C GLY A 29 -11.51 9.87 -12.34
N SER A 30 -12.12 10.34 -11.24
CA SER A 30 -12.07 9.62 -9.95
C SER A 30 -12.64 8.20 -10.00
N GLU A 31 -13.56 7.91 -10.93
CA GLU A 31 -14.16 6.58 -11.09
C GLU A 31 -13.21 5.59 -11.77
N ASP A 32 -12.44 6.05 -12.75
CA ASP A 32 -11.44 5.24 -13.46
C ASP A 32 -10.22 4.92 -12.59
N GLN A 33 -9.90 5.82 -11.64
CA GLN A 33 -8.77 5.66 -10.71
C GLN A 33 -8.96 4.46 -9.77
N TRP A 34 -10.18 4.23 -9.27
CA TRP A 34 -10.46 3.08 -8.41
C TRP A 34 -10.38 1.76 -9.18
N VAL A 35 -10.92 1.72 -10.41
CA VAL A 35 -10.86 0.54 -11.29
C VAL A 35 -9.41 0.16 -11.61
N TRP A 36 -8.57 1.15 -11.92
CA TRP A 36 -7.14 0.92 -12.15
C TRP A 36 -6.46 0.35 -10.90
N SER A 37 -6.76 0.89 -9.72
CA SER A 37 -6.15 0.45 -8.45
C SER A 37 -6.52 -1.00 -8.12
N LEU A 38 -7.78 -1.40 -8.36
CA LEU A 38 -8.23 -2.78 -8.18
C LEU A 38 -7.56 -3.73 -9.17
N SER A 39 -7.48 -3.34 -10.44
CA SER A 39 -6.79 -4.14 -11.46
C SER A 39 -5.30 -4.33 -11.15
N TRP A 40 -4.64 -3.29 -10.64
CA TRP A 40 -3.25 -3.40 -10.21
C TRP A 40 -3.08 -4.31 -8.98
N ALA A 41 -3.98 -4.22 -8.00
CA ALA A 41 -3.95 -5.08 -6.82
C ALA A 41 -4.10 -6.56 -7.22
N GLU A 42 -5.03 -6.87 -8.13
CA GLU A 42 -5.20 -8.22 -8.68
C GLU A 42 -3.95 -8.71 -9.43
N GLN A 43 -3.38 -7.89 -10.32
CA GLN A 43 -2.15 -8.22 -11.06
C GLN A 43 -0.96 -8.43 -10.14
N SER A 44 -0.89 -7.70 -9.03
CA SER A 44 0.17 -7.80 -8.04
C SER A 44 -0.04 -8.95 -7.04
N GLY A 45 -1.17 -9.66 -7.11
CA GLY A 45 -1.54 -10.71 -6.17
C GLY A 45 -1.84 -10.18 -4.76
N ILE A 46 -2.19 -8.90 -4.63
CA ILE A 46 -2.53 -8.25 -3.37
C ILE A 46 -4.02 -8.46 -3.11
N SER A 47 -4.34 -9.18 -2.04
CA SER A 47 -5.73 -9.32 -1.58
C SER A 47 -6.24 -8.00 -1.04
N TRP A 48 -7.46 -7.62 -1.44
CA TRP A 48 -8.14 -6.42 -0.99
C TRP A 48 -9.52 -6.78 -0.45
N TYR A 49 -10.00 -5.98 0.51
CA TYR A 49 -11.31 -6.15 1.14
C TYR A 49 -12.07 -4.84 1.09
N TYR A 50 -13.34 -4.91 0.70
CA TYR A 50 -14.24 -3.77 0.77
C TYR A 50 -14.66 -3.53 2.22
N ILE A 51 -14.55 -2.27 2.67
CA ILE A 51 -15.08 -1.83 3.96
C ILE A 51 -16.51 -1.38 3.74
N ASP A 52 -17.46 -2.05 4.39
CA ASP A 52 -18.87 -1.74 4.22
C ASP A 52 -19.17 -0.35 4.79
N PRO A 53 -19.90 0.49 4.04
CA PRO A 53 -20.40 1.73 4.59
C PRO A 53 -21.29 1.41 5.80
N ARG A 54 -21.07 2.13 6.91
CA ARG A 54 -21.73 1.95 8.22
C ARG A 54 -21.22 0.79 9.09
N LYS A 55 -20.06 0.20 8.78
CA LYS A 55 -19.38 -0.75 9.69
C LYS A 55 -18.07 -0.16 10.23
N PRO A 56 -18.11 0.76 11.20
CA PRO A 56 -16.92 1.46 11.72
C PRO A 56 -15.87 0.51 12.32
N HIS A 57 -16.29 -0.66 12.83
CA HIS A 57 -15.36 -1.65 13.38
C HIS A 57 -14.38 -2.20 12.33
N GLN A 58 -14.73 -2.21 11.03
CA GLN A 58 -13.83 -2.63 9.96
C GLN A 58 -12.73 -1.59 9.69
N ASN A 59 -12.93 -0.33 10.13
CA ASN A 59 -11.98 0.76 10.01
C ASN A 59 -11.23 1.05 11.33
N ALA A 60 -11.57 0.35 12.42
CA ALA A 60 -11.08 0.67 13.76
C ALA A 60 -9.54 0.62 13.87
N PHE A 61 -8.89 -0.31 13.15
CA PHE A 61 -7.43 -0.42 13.16
C PHE A 61 -6.76 0.82 12.56
N ILE A 62 -7.19 1.24 11.38
CA ILE A 62 -6.60 2.41 10.72
C ILE A 62 -6.98 3.71 11.42
N GLU A 63 -8.16 3.76 12.06
CA GLU A 63 -8.56 4.88 12.92
C GLU A 63 -7.68 4.99 14.16
N SER A 64 -7.40 3.87 14.84
CA SER A 64 -6.50 3.83 16.00
C SER A 64 -5.08 4.27 15.60
N PHE A 65 -4.54 3.73 14.50
CA PHE A 65 -3.25 4.15 13.96
C PHE A 65 -3.20 5.66 13.66
N ASN A 66 -4.21 6.18 12.96
CA ASN A 66 -4.27 7.60 12.61
C ASN A 66 -4.45 8.48 13.87
N GLY A 67 -5.11 7.99 14.90
CA GLY A 67 -5.23 8.63 16.21
C GLY A 67 -3.88 8.75 16.90
N SER A 68 -3.20 7.61 17.12
CA SER A 68 -1.86 7.57 17.73
C SER A 68 -0.85 8.42 16.98
N LEU A 69 -0.81 8.36 15.65
CA LEU A 69 0.10 9.18 14.86
C LEU A 69 -0.13 10.69 15.10
N ARG A 70 -1.39 11.11 15.23
CA ARG A 70 -1.71 12.52 15.48
C ARG A 70 -1.34 12.94 16.88
N ASP A 71 -1.69 12.13 17.88
CA ASP A 71 -1.54 12.51 19.28
C ASP A 71 -0.11 12.38 19.78
N GLU A 72 0.65 11.40 19.29
CA GLU A 72 2.02 11.11 19.76
C GLU A 72 3.08 11.80 18.90
N LEU A 73 2.93 11.82 17.57
CA LEU A 73 3.94 12.39 16.69
C LEU A 73 3.60 13.82 16.28
N LEU A 74 2.46 14.03 15.60
CA LEU A 74 2.19 15.32 14.96
C LEU A 74 1.87 16.45 15.94
N LYS A 75 1.43 16.13 17.14
CA LYS A 75 1.09 17.11 18.18
C LYS A 75 2.30 17.50 19.03
N GLU A 76 3.23 16.59 19.27
CA GLU A 76 4.37 16.80 20.17
C GLU A 76 5.61 17.32 19.41
N GLU A 77 5.75 16.95 18.13
CA GLU A 77 6.92 17.29 17.33
C GLU A 77 6.73 18.53 16.45
N MET A 78 7.74 19.40 16.47
CA MET A 78 7.92 20.44 15.46
C MET A 78 8.78 19.91 14.31
N PHE A 79 8.39 20.17 13.07
CA PHE A 79 9.16 19.76 11.89
C PHE A 79 9.85 20.97 11.27
N ASP A 80 11.18 20.96 11.28
CA ASP A 80 11.98 22.07 10.75
C ASP A 80 12.21 21.95 9.24
N THR A 81 12.29 20.71 8.73
CA THR A 81 12.51 20.40 7.31
C THR A 81 11.77 19.13 6.90
N PHE A 82 11.61 18.92 5.60
CA PHE A 82 10.98 17.71 5.07
C PHE A 82 11.77 16.43 5.42
N ASP A 83 13.10 16.49 5.34
CA ASP A 83 13.97 15.37 5.71
C ASP A 83 13.88 15.04 7.20
N ASP A 84 13.69 16.06 8.04
CA ASP A 84 13.45 15.87 9.47
C ASP A 84 12.11 15.18 9.73
N ALA A 85 11.04 15.60 9.05
CA ALA A 85 9.74 14.93 9.11
C ALA A 85 9.83 13.46 8.69
N HIS A 86 10.54 13.16 7.60
CA HIS A 86 10.77 11.78 7.16
C HIS A 86 11.50 10.95 8.21
N ARG A 87 12.54 11.51 8.83
CA ARG A 87 13.31 10.81 9.87
C ARG A 87 12.45 10.53 11.10
N LYS A 88 11.74 11.54 11.62
CA LYS A 88 10.89 11.42 12.81
C LYS A 88 9.74 10.43 12.59
N LEU A 89 9.09 10.48 11.42
CA LEU A 89 8.05 9.53 11.06
C LEU A 89 8.57 8.09 10.96
N ALA A 90 9.76 7.90 10.39
CA ALA A 90 10.38 6.57 10.28
C ALA A 90 10.72 5.99 11.67
N LEU A 91 11.21 6.82 12.59
CA LEU A 91 11.49 6.43 13.96
C LEU A 91 10.21 6.08 14.71
N TRP A 92 9.20 6.96 14.68
CA TRP A 92 7.92 6.69 15.33
C TRP A 92 7.26 5.42 14.79
N ARG A 93 7.29 5.18 13.47
CA ARG A 93 6.78 3.93 12.88
C ARG A 93 7.51 2.70 13.41
N TYR A 94 8.83 2.80 13.61
CA TYR A 94 9.61 1.70 14.19
C TYR A 94 9.17 1.44 15.64
N ASP A 95 9.05 2.49 16.44
CA ASP A 95 8.66 2.37 17.85
C ASP A 95 7.22 1.87 18.03
N TYR A 96 6.27 2.41 17.25
CA TYR A 96 4.86 1.97 17.22
C TYR A 96 4.74 0.48 16.90
N ASN A 97 5.53 -0.03 15.94
CA ASN A 97 5.52 -1.44 15.54
C ASN A 97 6.33 -2.35 16.49
N ALA A 98 7.33 -1.82 17.20
CA ALA A 98 8.23 -2.62 18.04
C ALA A 98 7.75 -2.79 19.49
N ILE A 99 7.01 -1.82 20.03
CA ILE A 99 6.68 -1.75 21.46
C ILE A 99 5.20 -2.10 21.76
N GLY A 100 4.32 -2.08 20.76
CA GLY A 100 2.88 -1.93 20.97
C GLY A 100 2.20 -2.94 21.92
N PRO A 101 1.58 -2.47 23.03
CA PRO A 101 0.33 -3.05 23.51
C PRO A 101 -0.80 -2.41 22.68
N HIS A 102 -1.09 -2.98 21.51
CA HIS A 102 -2.19 -2.48 20.68
C HIS A 102 -3.53 -2.71 21.43
N SER A 103 -4.13 -1.63 21.96
CA SER A 103 -5.46 -1.62 22.59
C SER A 103 -6.57 -1.48 21.56
#